data_AF-A0A7X5SAP0-F1
#
_entry.id   AF-A0A7X5SAP0-F1
#
_cell.length_a   1.000
_cell.length_b   1.000
_cell.length_c   1.000
_cell.angle_alpha   90.00
_cell.angle_beta   90.00
_cell.angle_gamma   90.00
#
_symmetry.space_group_name_H-M   'P 1'
#
loop_
_entity.id
_entity.type
_entity.pdbx_description
1 polymer ?
#
loop_
_entity_poly.entity_id
_entity_poly.type
_entity_poly.pdbx_seq_one_letter_code
_entity_poly.pdbx_strand_id
1 'polypeptide(L)'
;HTGYHDFTHWLPCDRALAVPSENVGPPTPYTRSTARAAGWQWRIPLQHRTGNGYVYSSAHISDDEAAATLLANLDGKPLSDPRPLRFTTGRRKQFWNRNVVALGLASGFLEPLESTSIHLIQAGISRLLELFPREGISPVLVQRYNDRLAFEFDRIRDFLVLHYHATERDDSAFWRHCRTMPITPELQTTLDLFRDSGRFYRNAEEMFAEISWVQVMVGQGILPRGYHPLVDQVPDHDAERFLASVAQTIGHCVDVMPTHQQFIDRYCKAAA
;
A
#
# COMPACT_ATOMS: atom_id res chain seq x y z
N HIS A 1 -5.90 22.27 19.02
CA HIS A 1 -4.68 22.35 18.20
C HIS A 1 -4.71 21.24 17.16
N THR A 2 -4.46 21.53 15.88
CA THR A 2 -4.60 20.56 14.76
C THR A 2 -3.65 19.36 14.88
N GLY A 3 -2.46 19.55 15.47
CA GLY A 3 -1.56 18.48 15.94
C GLY A 3 -1.11 17.47 14.88
N TYR A 4 -0.45 16.41 15.32
CA TYR A 4 -0.11 15.26 14.49
C TYR A 4 -0.20 13.98 15.33
N HIS A 5 -0.70 12.90 14.73
CA HIS A 5 -0.55 11.53 15.23
C HIS A 5 0.60 10.91 14.45
N ASP A 6 1.69 10.64 15.17
CA ASP A 6 2.89 10.04 14.63
C ASP A 6 2.75 8.51 14.62
N PHE A 7 2.98 7.88 13.46
CA PHE A 7 2.90 6.43 13.27
C PHE A 7 4.28 5.77 13.12
N THR A 8 5.39 6.49 13.32
CA THR A 8 6.77 6.00 13.10
C THR A 8 7.10 4.76 13.92
N HIS A 9 6.46 4.59 15.08
CA HIS A 9 6.62 3.41 15.93
C HIS A 9 6.02 2.11 15.33
N TRP A 10 5.15 2.22 14.32
CA TRP A 10 4.60 1.10 13.55
C TRP A 10 5.12 1.05 12.11
N LEU A 11 5.50 2.20 11.54
CA LEU A 11 6.01 2.34 10.18
C LEU A 11 7.37 3.05 10.26
N PRO A 12 8.48 2.31 10.47
CA PRO A 12 9.76 2.88 10.88
C PRO A 12 10.53 3.64 9.79
N CYS A 13 10.06 3.59 8.53
CA CYS A 13 10.67 4.32 7.44
C CYS A 13 10.36 5.83 7.52
N ASP A 14 11.37 6.66 7.29
CA ASP A 14 11.29 8.12 7.42
C ASP A 14 12.02 8.87 6.28
N ARG A 15 12.65 8.13 5.38
CA ARG A 15 13.39 8.66 4.22
C ARG A 15 13.06 7.93 2.95
N ALA A 16 13.26 8.62 1.84
CA ALA A 16 13.29 7.99 0.53
C ALA A 16 14.35 8.63 -0.37
N LEU A 17 14.88 7.84 -1.30
CA LEU A 17 15.62 8.31 -2.46
C LEU A 17 14.82 7.96 -3.72
N ALA A 18 14.64 8.90 -4.64
CA ALA A 18 13.93 8.68 -5.89
C ALA A 18 14.84 8.96 -7.10
N VAL A 19 14.85 8.06 -8.08
CA VAL A 19 15.67 8.19 -9.30
C VAL A 19 14.93 7.61 -10.52
N PRO A 20 14.78 8.37 -11.61
CA PRO A 20 14.33 7.82 -12.89
C PRO A 20 15.44 7.04 -13.58
N SER A 21 15.09 5.98 -14.29
CA SER A 21 16.00 5.22 -15.16
C SER A 21 15.44 5.08 -16.58
N GLU A 22 16.32 4.81 -17.53
CA GLU A 22 15.94 4.37 -18.88
C GLU A 22 15.05 3.13 -18.83
N ASN A 23 14.15 2.99 -19.80
CA ASN A 23 13.40 1.75 -19.99
C ASN A 23 14.30 0.71 -20.67
N VAL A 24 14.30 -0.52 -20.16
CA VAL A 24 15.07 -1.64 -20.74
C VAL A 24 14.22 -2.63 -21.54
N GLY A 25 12.93 -2.32 -21.70
CA GLY A 25 11.99 -3.16 -22.41
C GLY A 25 10.54 -2.70 -22.22
N PRO A 26 9.57 -3.50 -22.69
CA PRO A 26 8.15 -3.25 -22.49
C PRO A 26 7.79 -3.04 -21.00
N PRO A 27 6.83 -2.14 -20.69
CA PRO A 27 6.42 -1.88 -19.31
C PRO A 27 5.65 -3.06 -18.72
N THR A 28 6.02 -3.46 -17.50
CA THR A 28 5.26 -4.45 -16.73
C THR A 28 3.91 -3.85 -16.29
N PRO A 29 2.80 -4.62 -16.29
CA PRO A 29 1.48 -4.11 -15.90
C PRO A 29 1.27 -4.09 -14.37
N TYR A 30 2.33 -3.84 -13.60
CA TYR A 30 2.32 -3.81 -12.14
C TYR A 30 3.43 -2.93 -11.60
N THR A 31 3.20 -2.36 -10.41
CA THR A 31 4.25 -1.79 -9.56
C THR A 31 4.98 -2.92 -8.85
N ARG A 32 6.30 -2.85 -8.80
CA ARG A 32 7.12 -3.80 -8.03
C ARG A 32 7.59 -3.13 -6.75
N SER A 33 7.25 -3.72 -5.61
CA SER A 33 7.77 -3.36 -4.29
C SER A 33 8.70 -4.48 -3.81
N THR A 34 9.99 -4.19 -3.67
CA THR A 34 11.01 -5.18 -3.30
C THR A 34 11.59 -4.86 -1.94
N ALA A 35 11.36 -5.75 -0.96
CA ALA A 35 11.95 -5.64 0.36
C ALA A 35 13.49 -5.63 0.29
N ARG A 36 14.10 -4.71 1.05
CA ARG A 36 15.55 -4.53 1.21
C ARG A 36 15.91 -4.61 2.69
N ALA A 37 17.20 -4.52 3.01
CA ALA A 37 17.68 -4.73 4.37
C ALA A 37 17.09 -3.76 5.41
N ALA A 38 16.69 -2.53 5.02
CA ALA A 38 16.21 -1.49 5.94
C ALA A 38 14.98 -0.74 5.42
N GLY A 39 14.15 -1.41 4.61
CA GLY A 39 12.97 -0.84 3.97
C GLY A 39 12.61 -1.57 2.68
N TRP A 40 12.18 -0.86 1.64
CA TRP A 40 11.79 -1.45 0.36
C TRP A 40 11.96 -0.50 -0.82
N GLN A 41 12.20 -1.07 -2.00
CA GLN A 41 12.40 -0.34 -3.24
C GLN A 41 11.17 -0.46 -4.14
N TRP A 42 10.67 0.67 -4.64
CA TRP A 42 9.64 0.69 -5.68
C TRP A 42 10.25 0.72 -7.08
N ARG A 43 9.50 0.18 -8.02
CA ARG A 43 9.70 0.34 -9.46
C ARG A 43 8.34 0.52 -10.14
N ILE A 44 8.19 1.64 -10.84
CA ILE A 44 6.97 2.07 -11.52
C ILE A 44 7.30 2.33 -13.00
N PRO A 45 6.93 1.43 -13.91
CA PRO A 45 7.17 1.63 -15.34
C PRO A 45 6.25 2.72 -15.90
N LEU A 46 6.83 3.67 -16.65
CA LEU A 46 6.10 4.66 -17.46
C LEU A 46 6.48 4.48 -18.94
N GLN A 47 5.77 5.18 -19.84
CA GLN A 47 5.96 5.00 -21.28
C GLN A 47 7.38 5.35 -21.78
N HIS A 48 8.06 6.32 -21.15
CA HIS A 48 9.38 6.81 -21.60
C HIS A 48 10.52 6.62 -20.59
N ARG A 49 10.20 6.18 -19.36
CA ARG A 49 11.17 5.96 -18.28
C ARG A 49 10.58 5.06 -17.22
N THR A 50 11.42 4.54 -16.34
CA THR A 50 10.99 3.84 -15.13
C THR A 50 11.29 4.69 -13.91
N GLY A 51 10.27 4.91 -13.06
CA GLY A 51 10.46 5.57 -11.77
C GLY A 51 10.89 4.58 -10.72
N ASN A 52 12.02 4.84 -10.04
CA ASN A 52 12.53 3.97 -9.00
C ASN A 52 12.73 4.78 -7.71
N GLY A 53 12.74 4.08 -6.59
CA GLY A 53 13.18 4.67 -5.35
C GLY A 53 13.23 3.69 -4.21
N TYR A 54 13.94 4.06 -3.16
CA TYR A 54 14.13 3.25 -1.96
C TYR A 54 13.55 4.02 -0.78
N VAL A 55 12.51 3.48 -0.15
CA VAL A 55 11.97 3.93 1.14
C VAL A 55 12.72 3.19 2.25
N TYR A 56 13.30 3.92 3.19
CA TYR A 56 14.15 3.33 4.23
C TYR A 56 14.04 4.05 5.57
N SER A 57 14.48 3.33 6.60
CA SER A 57 14.58 3.84 7.97
C SER A 57 15.97 4.37 8.27
N SER A 58 16.07 5.67 8.56
CA SER A 58 17.34 6.33 8.86
C SER A 58 18.01 5.86 10.16
N ALA A 59 17.27 5.15 11.01
CA ALA A 59 17.81 4.47 12.19
C ALA A 59 18.57 3.17 11.86
N HIS A 60 18.47 2.67 10.62
CA HIS A 60 18.95 1.34 10.23
C HIS A 60 19.95 1.34 9.06
N ILE A 61 19.97 2.38 8.22
CA ILE A 61 20.88 2.51 7.09
C ILE A 61 21.19 3.99 6.82
N SER A 62 22.40 4.30 6.35
CA SER A 62 22.78 5.66 5.95
C SER A 62 22.22 6.05 4.58
N ASP A 63 22.15 7.37 4.29
CA ASP A 63 21.72 7.88 2.99
C ASP A 63 22.64 7.38 1.85
N ASP A 64 23.95 7.26 2.11
CA ASP A 64 24.95 6.81 1.12
C ASP A 64 24.78 5.31 0.79
N GLU A 65 24.61 4.47 1.81
CA GLU A 65 24.34 3.04 1.61
C GLU A 65 22.99 2.81 0.92
N ALA A 66 21.96 3.60 1.25
CA ALA A 66 20.67 3.56 0.58
C ALA A 66 20.80 3.97 -0.89
N ALA A 67 21.58 5.00 -1.21
CA ALA A 67 21.83 5.44 -2.58
C ALA A 67 22.56 4.37 -3.38
N ALA A 68 23.63 3.79 -2.83
CA ALA A 68 24.36 2.70 -3.45
C ALA A 68 23.45 1.49 -3.73
N THR A 69 22.63 1.11 -2.75
CA THR A 69 21.66 0.00 -2.90
C THR A 69 20.64 0.29 -4.00
N LEU A 70 20.07 1.50 -4.04
CA LEU A 70 19.10 1.90 -5.06
C LEU A 70 19.72 1.83 -6.46
N LEU A 71 20.89 2.45 -6.65
CA LEU A 71 21.58 2.52 -7.94
C LEU A 71 22.02 1.14 -8.45
N ALA A 72 22.50 0.27 -7.56
CA ALA A 72 22.89 -1.10 -7.90
C ALA A 72 21.72 -1.99 -8.35
N ASN A 73 20.48 -1.58 -8.06
CA ASN A 73 19.26 -2.35 -8.34
C ASN A 73 18.34 -1.65 -9.37
N LEU A 74 18.87 -0.74 -10.17
CA LEU A 74 18.14 -0.19 -11.33
C LEU A 74 18.23 -1.17 -12.50
N ASP A 75 17.13 -1.31 -13.24
CA ASP A 75 17.14 -2.13 -14.46
C ASP A 75 17.96 -1.45 -15.57
N GLY A 76 17.85 -0.12 -15.68
CA GLY A 76 18.47 0.70 -16.73
C GLY A 76 19.31 1.84 -16.18
N LYS A 77 20.01 2.55 -17.07
CA LYS A 77 20.87 3.67 -16.70
C LYS A 77 20.07 4.76 -15.97
N PRO A 78 20.58 5.32 -14.85
CA PRO A 78 19.94 6.44 -14.19
C PRO A 78 19.91 7.67 -15.11
N LEU A 79 18.78 8.37 -15.12
CA LEU A 79 18.55 9.59 -15.90
C LEU A 79 18.83 10.87 -15.10
N SER A 80 19.04 10.75 -13.79
CA SER A 80 19.45 11.84 -12.90
C SER A 80 20.09 11.26 -11.64
N ASP A 81 20.61 12.12 -10.77
CA ASP A 81 21.02 11.72 -9.44
C ASP A 81 19.82 11.36 -8.55
N PRO A 82 19.98 10.45 -7.56
CA PRO A 82 18.94 10.17 -6.58
C PRO A 82 18.55 11.41 -5.78
N ARG A 83 17.25 11.72 -5.77
CA ARG A 83 16.70 12.85 -5.01
C ARG A 83 16.28 12.41 -3.60
N PRO A 84 16.81 13.03 -2.53
CA PRO A 84 16.41 12.73 -1.17
C PRO A 84 15.06 13.34 -0.80
N LEU A 85 14.29 12.57 -0.05
CA LEU A 85 13.02 12.95 0.58
C LEU A 85 13.06 12.53 2.05
N ARG A 86 12.46 13.37 2.91
CA ARG A 86 12.25 13.09 4.34
C ARG A 86 10.77 13.24 4.66
N PHE A 87 10.26 12.38 5.52
CA PHE A 87 8.86 12.40 5.91
C PHE A 87 8.67 11.85 7.33
N THR A 88 7.51 12.14 7.90
CA THR A 88 7.04 11.52 9.15
C THR A 88 5.71 10.87 8.84
N THR A 89 5.65 9.55 8.95
CA THR A 89 4.42 8.81 8.71
C THR A 89 3.37 9.11 9.78
N GLY A 90 2.13 9.33 9.39
CA GLY A 90 1.08 9.77 10.30
C GLY A 90 0.02 10.65 9.64
N ARG A 91 -0.78 11.30 10.49
CA ARG A 91 -1.86 12.19 10.07
C ARG A 91 -2.08 13.34 11.03
N ARG A 92 -2.72 14.40 10.56
CA ARG A 92 -3.25 15.45 11.44
C ARG A 92 -4.29 14.88 12.41
N LYS A 93 -4.41 15.48 13.60
CA LYS A 93 -5.51 15.15 14.53
C LYS A 93 -6.84 15.68 14.01
N GLN A 94 -6.80 16.75 13.22
CA GLN A 94 -7.96 17.34 12.53
C GLN A 94 -7.57 17.62 11.07
N PHE A 95 -8.30 17.04 10.13
CA PHE A 95 -8.18 17.29 8.69
C PHE A 95 -8.91 18.56 8.27
N TRP A 96 -10.02 18.88 8.94
CA TRP A 96 -10.75 20.14 8.81
C TRP A 96 -10.78 20.83 10.17
N ASN A 97 -10.21 22.04 10.24
CA ASN A 97 -10.23 22.89 11.41
C ASN A 97 -10.70 24.30 11.06
N ARG A 98 -11.84 24.74 11.62
CA ARG A 98 -12.49 26.02 11.30
C ARG A 98 -12.70 26.14 9.78
N ASN A 99 -12.11 27.14 9.14
CA ASN A 99 -12.22 27.42 7.71
C ASN A 99 -11.07 26.86 6.86
N VAL A 100 -10.30 25.91 7.41
CA VAL A 100 -9.16 25.31 6.70
C VAL A 100 -9.34 23.80 6.62
N VAL A 101 -9.23 23.27 5.41
CA VAL A 101 -9.18 21.84 5.12
C VAL A 101 -7.78 21.49 4.60
N ALA A 102 -7.13 20.52 5.24
CA ALA A 102 -5.85 19.99 4.80
C ALA A 102 -6.08 18.81 3.86
N LEU A 103 -5.38 18.81 2.71
CA LEU A 103 -5.38 17.74 1.72
C LEU A 103 -3.94 17.33 1.38
N GLY A 104 -3.75 16.08 0.95
CA GLY A 104 -2.44 15.54 0.60
C GLY A 104 -1.45 15.61 1.76
N LEU A 105 -0.20 15.94 1.47
CA LEU A 105 0.89 15.96 2.46
C LEU A 105 0.63 16.94 3.63
N ALA A 106 -0.24 17.94 3.46
CA ALA A 106 -0.62 18.83 4.56
C ALA A 106 -1.47 18.13 5.63
N SER A 107 -2.21 17.08 5.23
CA SER A 107 -3.18 16.35 6.04
C SER A 107 -2.59 15.09 6.69
N GLY A 108 -1.58 14.50 6.06
CA GLY A 108 -0.87 13.33 6.54
C GLY A 108 -0.02 12.70 5.45
N PHE A 109 0.81 11.74 5.81
CA PHE A 109 1.58 10.94 4.88
C PHE A 109 1.69 9.51 5.37
N LEU A 110 1.45 8.57 4.47
CA LEU A 110 1.74 7.16 4.63
C LEU A 110 2.63 6.77 3.44
N GLU A 111 3.60 5.91 3.67
CA GLU A 111 4.53 5.49 2.62
C GLU A 111 3.79 4.78 1.46
N PRO A 112 4.30 4.89 0.23
CA PRO A 112 3.54 4.53 -0.98
C PRO A 112 3.55 3.02 -1.29
N LEU A 113 3.68 2.14 -0.29
CA LEU A 113 3.77 0.69 -0.49
C LEU A 113 2.52 0.12 -1.17
N GLU A 114 1.36 0.70 -0.87
CA GLU A 114 0.05 0.36 -1.46
C GLU A 114 -0.54 1.51 -2.30
N SER A 115 0.31 2.39 -2.85
CA SER A 115 -0.09 3.46 -3.80
C SER A 115 -1.22 4.39 -3.30
N THR A 116 -1.28 4.68 -2.00
CA THR A 116 -2.45 5.30 -1.36
C THR A 116 -2.51 6.83 -1.39
N SER A 117 -1.41 7.53 -1.69
CA SER A 117 -1.35 8.99 -1.47
C SER A 117 -2.33 9.78 -2.34
N ILE A 118 -2.45 9.45 -3.63
CA ILE A 118 -3.39 10.14 -4.54
C ILE A 118 -4.84 9.77 -4.19
N HIS A 119 -5.09 8.50 -3.84
CA HIS A 119 -6.40 8.06 -3.35
C HIS A 119 -6.84 8.91 -2.16
N LEU A 120 -5.99 9.08 -1.14
CA LEU A 120 -6.29 9.89 0.05
C LEU A 120 -6.58 11.36 -0.27
N ILE A 121 -5.95 11.94 -1.31
CA ILE A 121 -6.29 13.29 -1.80
C ILE A 121 -7.71 13.30 -2.36
N GLN A 122 -8.05 12.35 -3.24
CA GLN A 122 -9.38 12.24 -3.83
C GLN A 122 -10.45 11.99 -2.75
N ALA A 123 -10.16 11.09 -1.82
CA ALA A 123 -10.99 10.78 -0.65
C ALA A 123 -11.32 12.02 0.18
N GLY A 124 -10.34 12.91 0.40
CA GLY A 124 -10.57 14.18 1.09
C GLY A 124 -11.43 15.15 0.28
N ILE A 125 -11.18 15.27 -1.02
CA ILE A 125 -11.96 16.14 -1.91
C ILE A 125 -13.42 15.67 -1.99
N SER A 126 -13.67 14.39 -2.27
CA SER A 126 -15.03 13.85 -2.39
C SER A 126 -15.84 14.03 -1.11
N ARG A 127 -15.25 13.74 0.07
CA ARG A 127 -15.93 13.93 1.35
C ARG A 127 -16.20 15.40 1.67
N LEU A 128 -15.32 16.30 1.25
CA LEU A 128 -15.55 17.74 1.40
C LEU A 128 -16.74 18.18 0.54
N LEU A 129 -16.89 17.64 -0.67
CA LEU A 129 -18.02 17.92 -1.54
C LEU A 129 -19.33 17.33 -0.99
N GLU A 130 -19.31 16.11 -0.48
CA GLU A 130 -20.47 15.46 0.17
C GLU A 130 -20.95 16.22 1.41
N LEU A 131 -20.02 16.80 2.18
CA LEU A 131 -20.27 17.52 3.42
C LEU A 131 -20.15 19.04 3.23
N PHE A 132 -20.26 19.53 2.00
CA PHE A 132 -20.01 20.94 1.71
C PHE A 132 -21.07 21.80 2.41
N PRO A 133 -20.66 22.81 3.20
CA PRO A 133 -21.58 23.55 4.04
C PRO A 133 -22.41 24.52 3.18
N ARG A 134 -23.72 24.58 3.42
CA ARG A 134 -24.62 25.50 2.70
C ARG A 134 -24.57 26.94 3.23
N GLU A 135 -24.62 27.10 4.56
CA GLU A 135 -24.69 28.41 5.23
C GLU A 135 -23.68 28.46 6.36
N GLY A 136 -22.44 28.79 6.02
CA GLY A 136 -21.34 28.84 6.99
C GLY A 136 -20.89 27.46 7.49
N ILE A 137 -19.77 27.43 8.20
CA ILE A 137 -19.10 26.17 8.56
C ILE A 137 -19.85 25.50 9.72
N SER A 138 -20.44 24.33 9.44
CA SER A 138 -21.12 23.52 10.43
C SER A 138 -20.13 22.66 11.24
N PRO A 139 -20.07 22.81 12.58
CA PRO A 139 -19.23 21.96 13.43
C PRO A 139 -19.56 20.46 13.30
N VAL A 140 -20.82 20.12 13.00
CA VAL A 140 -21.27 18.73 12.82
C VAL A 140 -20.66 18.12 11.56
N LEU A 141 -20.64 18.88 10.45
CA LEU A 141 -20.03 18.44 9.19
C LEU A 141 -18.50 18.32 9.34
N VAL A 142 -17.88 19.29 10.03
CA VAL A 142 -16.45 19.25 10.36
C VAL A 142 -16.08 17.99 11.15
N GLN A 143 -16.86 17.65 12.19
CA GLN A 143 -16.61 16.45 12.99
C GLN A 143 -16.75 15.19 12.13
N ARG A 144 -17.82 15.08 11.34
CA ARG A 144 -18.04 13.92 10.47
C ARG A 144 -16.93 13.76 9.44
N TYR A 145 -16.44 14.85 8.84
CA TYR A 145 -15.32 14.83 7.91
C TYR A 145 -14.03 14.31 8.58
N ASN A 146 -13.73 14.82 9.78
CA ASN A 146 -12.57 14.41 10.56
C ASN A 146 -12.62 12.92 10.95
N ASP A 147 -13.76 12.43 11.43
CA ASP A 147 -13.93 11.03 11.83
C ASP A 147 -13.72 10.08 10.64
N ARG A 148 -14.23 10.45 9.47
CA ARG A 148 -14.16 9.60 8.27
C ARG A 148 -12.74 9.49 7.70
N LEU A 149 -12.01 10.61 7.64
CA LEU A 149 -10.61 10.56 7.21
C LEU A 149 -9.68 9.96 8.27
N ALA A 150 -9.97 10.16 9.56
CA ALA A 150 -9.22 9.49 10.63
C ALA A 150 -9.35 7.97 10.50
N PHE A 151 -10.58 7.48 10.34
CA PHE A 151 -10.84 6.06 10.09
C PHE A 151 -10.07 5.54 8.87
N GLU A 152 -10.15 6.22 7.72
CA GLU A 152 -9.47 5.76 6.50
C GLU A 152 -7.94 5.68 6.65
N PHE A 153 -7.32 6.72 7.23
CA PHE A 153 -5.88 6.70 7.50
C PHE A 153 -5.48 5.59 8.48
N ASP A 154 -6.25 5.38 9.55
CA ASP A 154 -5.93 4.38 10.57
C ASP A 154 -6.07 2.95 10.01
N ARG A 155 -7.05 2.70 9.13
CA ARG A 155 -7.21 1.42 8.43
C ARG A 155 -6.13 1.18 7.39
N ILE A 156 -5.72 2.20 6.64
CA ILE A 156 -4.60 2.09 5.71
C ILE A 156 -3.29 1.84 6.47
N ARG A 157 -3.08 2.53 7.60
CA ARG A 157 -1.94 2.26 8.49
C ARG A 157 -1.90 0.78 8.90
N ASP A 158 -3.00 0.22 9.40
CA ASP A 158 -3.03 -1.20 9.81
C ASP A 158 -2.67 -2.14 8.66
N PHE A 159 -3.15 -1.86 7.45
CA PHE A 159 -2.80 -2.64 6.25
C PHE A 159 -1.32 -2.51 5.89
N LEU A 160 -0.74 -1.31 5.98
CA LEU A 160 0.70 -1.12 5.76
C LEU A 160 1.55 -1.82 6.82
N VAL A 161 1.11 -1.77 8.08
CA VAL A 161 1.78 -2.44 9.20
C VAL A 161 1.80 -3.96 9.00
N LEU A 162 0.74 -4.55 8.43
CA LEU A 162 0.71 -5.97 8.08
C LEU A 162 1.91 -6.36 7.20
N HIS A 163 2.27 -5.54 6.20
CA HIS A 163 3.41 -5.82 5.32
C HIS A 163 4.76 -5.89 6.05
N TYR A 164 4.91 -5.12 7.12
CA TYR A 164 6.13 -5.12 7.93
C TYR A 164 6.14 -6.22 8.99
N HIS A 165 4.99 -6.42 9.64
CA HIS A 165 4.88 -7.28 10.82
C HIS A 165 4.78 -8.76 10.46
N ALA A 166 3.99 -9.10 9.45
CA ALA A 166 3.80 -10.49 9.03
C ALA A 166 4.93 -10.95 8.12
N THR A 167 6.11 -11.18 8.68
CA THR A 167 7.30 -11.55 7.91
C THR A 167 8.09 -12.64 8.62
N GLU A 168 8.67 -13.55 7.83
CA GLU A 168 9.62 -14.55 8.32
C GLU A 168 11.06 -14.01 8.35
N ARG A 169 11.30 -12.84 7.74
CA ARG A 169 12.62 -12.23 7.65
C ARG A 169 13.21 -11.91 9.02
N ASP A 170 14.44 -12.34 9.25
CA ASP A 170 15.27 -12.01 10.40
C ASP A 170 16.69 -11.59 10.02
N ASP A 171 16.92 -11.38 8.72
CA ASP A 171 18.22 -11.15 8.10
C ASP A 171 18.82 -9.77 8.43
N SER A 172 18.04 -8.84 8.99
CA SER A 172 18.50 -7.50 9.38
C SER A 172 17.90 -7.05 10.72
N ALA A 173 18.54 -6.06 11.35
CA ALA A 173 18.01 -5.43 12.56
C ALA A 173 16.63 -4.81 12.33
N PHE A 174 16.42 -4.24 11.13
CA PHE A 174 15.14 -3.67 10.71
C PHE A 174 14.02 -4.71 10.66
N TRP A 175 14.24 -5.86 10.01
CA TRP A 175 13.20 -6.89 9.90
C TRP A 175 12.95 -7.61 11.22
N ARG A 176 14.01 -7.83 12.02
CA ARG A 176 13.86 -8.33 13.40
C ARG A 176 13.03 -7.38 14.26
N HIS A 177 13.19 -6.06 14.10
CA HIS A 177 12.34 -5.09 14.77
C HIS A 177 10.89 -5.14 14.27
N CYS A 178 10.67 -5.08 12.95
CA CYS A 178 9.34 -5.05 12.35
C CYS A 178 8.49 -6.27 12.71
N ARG A 179 9.08 -7.48 12.71
CA ARG A 179 8.35 -8.72 13.03
C ARG A 179 7.96 -8.84 14.51
N THR A 180 8.59 -8.06 15.41
CA THR A 180 8.33 -8.13 16.86
C THR A 180 7.72 -6.86 17.44
N MET A 181 7.59 -5.79 16.65
CA MET A 181 7.01 -4.53 17.13
C MET A 181 5.54 -4.72 17.53
N PRO A 182 5.05 -4.02 18.57
CA PRO A 182 3.64 -4.09 18.94
C PRO A 182 2.78 -3.53 17.81
N ILE A 183 1.66 -4.19 17.54
CA ILE A 183 0.66 -3.75 16.56
C ILE A 183 -0.61 -3.26 17.26
N THR A 184 -1.53 -2.69 16.49
CA THR A 184 -2.82 -2.21 17.00
C THR A 184 -3.71 -3.40 17.42
N PRO A 185 -4.53 -3.26 18.47
CA PRO A 185 -5.49 -4.29 18.85
C PRO A 185 -6.42 -4.71 17.70
N GLU A 186 -6.79 -3.76 16.84
CA GLU A 186 -7.63 -3.99 15.67
C GLU A 186 -6.94 -4.85 14.61
N LEU A 187 -5.65 -4.59 14.31
CA LEU A 187 -4.88 -5.44 13.41
C LEU A 187 -4.65 -6.82 14.02
N GLN A 188 -4.32 -6.90 15.32
CA GLN A 188 -4.16 -8.19 16.02
C GLN A 188 -5.43 -9.04 15.93
N THR A 189 -6.60 -8.44 16.21
CA THR A 189 -7.90 -9.13 16.09
C THR A 189 -8.15 -9.65 14.67
N THR A 190 -7.80 -8.85 13.66
CA THR A 190 -7.91 -9.24 12.25
C THR A 190 -7.03 -10.45 11.94
N LEU A 191 -5.78 -10.42 12.38
CA LEU A 191 -4.82 -11.50 12.17
C LEU A 191 -5.22 -12.78 12.91
N ASP A 192 -5.70 -12.67 14.14
CA ASP A 192 -6.10 -13.81 14.94
C ASP A 192 -7.33 -14.49 14.35
N LEU A 193 -8.32 -13.73 13.90
CA LEU A 193 -9.50 -14.26 13.23
C LEU A 193 -9.15 -14.98 11.93
N PHE A 194 -8.29 -14.38 11.12
CA PHE A 194 -7.86 -14.99 9.86
C PHE A 194 -7.03 -16.25 10.11
N ARG A 195 -6.06 -16.21 11.03
CA ARG A 195 -5.26 -17.40 11.42
C ARG A 195 -6.13 -18.52 11.96
N ASP A 196 -7.19 -18.20 12.67
CA ASP A 196 -8.06 -19.22 13.23
C ASP A 196 -8.84 -19.96 12.14
N SER A 197 -9.49 -19.22 11.24
CA SER A 197 -10.54 -19.81 10.39
C SER A 197 -10.64 -19.28 8.96
N GLY A 198 -9.65 -18.50 8.52
CA GLY A 198 -9.62 -17.89 7.19
C GLY A 198 -10.64 -16.77 7.00
N ARG A 199 -11.28 -16.33 8.10
CA ARG A 199 -12.32 -15.32 8.06
C ARG A 199 -11.73 -13.91 8.11
N PHE A 200 -12.30 -13.05 7.31
CA PHE A 200 -12.07 -11.62 7.35
C PHE A 200 -13.41 -10.92 7.20
N TYR A 201 -13.63 -9.85 7.96
CA TYR A 201 -14.82 -9.02 7.82
C TYR A 201 -14.39 -7.59 7.55
N ARG A 202 -14.77 -7.08 6.37
CA ARG A 202 -14.49 -5.69 6.02
C ARG A 202 -15.18 -4.76 7.00
N ASN A 203 -14.43 -3.81 7.54
CA ASN A 203 -14.98 -2.82 8.46
C ASN A 203 -15.48 -1.60 7.66
N ALA A 204 -16.80 -1.40 7.67
CA ALA A 204 -17.47 -0.27 7.04
C ALA A 204 -17.00 -0.02 5.59
N GLU A 205 -16.50 1.18 5.30
CA GLU A 205 -16.05 1.61 3.98
C GLU A 205 -14.52 1.75 3.91
N GLU A 206 -13.78 0.88 4.60
CA GLU A 206 -12.31 0.89 4.51
C GLU A 206 -11.83 0.67 3.06
N MET A 207 -10.70 1.30 2.69
CA MET A 207 -10.18 1.31 1.31
C MET A 207 -9.92 -0.09 0.76
N PHE A 208 -9.24 -0.94 1.55
CA PHE A 208 -8.86 -2.29 1.12
C PHE A 208 -10.04 -3.26 1.24
N ALA A 209 -10.29 -4.00 0.16
CA ALA A 209 -11.34 -5.02 0.14
C ALA A 209 -10.86 -6.31 0.83
N GLU A 210 -11.80 -7.21 1.10
CA GLU A 210 -11.53 -8.54 1.66
C GLU A 210 -10.43 -9.27 0.87
N ILE A 211 -10.51 -9.25 -0.46
CA ILE A 211 -9.53 -9.93 -1.31
C ILE A 211 -8.10 -9.41 -1.11
N SER A 212 -7.92 -8.10 -0.85
CA SER A 212 -6.60 -7.52 -0.60
C SER A 212 -6.00 -8.06 0.70
N TRP A 213 -6.79 -8.10 1.78
CA TRP A 213 -6.37 -8.66 3.05
C TRP A 213 -6.01 -10.14 2.93
N VAL A 214 -6.86 -10.94 2.28
CA VAL A 214 -6.60 -12.37 2.05
C VAL A 214 -5.31 -12.58 1.25
N GLN A 215 -5.13 -11.85 0.15
CA GLN A 215 -3.95 -11.97 -0.71
C GLN A 215 -2.66 -11.62 0.04
N VAL A 216 -2.65 -10.53 0.82
CA VAL A 216 -1.45 -10.14 1.58
C VAL A 216 -1.18 -11.11 2.72
N MET A 217 -2.19 -11.51 3.49
CA MET A 217 -2.00 -12.46 4.60
C MET A 217 -1.47 -13.81 4.10
N VAL A 218 -2.11 -14.41 3.09
CA VAL A 218 -1.66 -15.69 2.51
C VAL A 218 -0.29 -15.53 1.84
N GLY A 219 -0.10 -14.46 1.07
CA GLY A 219 1.18 -14.17 0.39
C GLY A 219 2.35 -13.95 1.36
N GLN A 220 2.06 -13.56 2.60
CA GLN A 220 3.03 -13.39 3.68
C GLN A 220 3.06 -14.57 4.67
N GLY A 221 2.53 -15.74 4.27
CA GLY A 221 2.65 -16.98 5.03
C GLY A 221 1.67 -17.12 6.21
N ILE A 222 0.71 -16.21 6.36
CA ILE A 222 -0.37 -16.38 7.32
C ILE A 222 -1.41 -17.31 6.69
N LEU A 223 -1.32 -18.59 7.02
CA LEU A 223 -2.30 -19.58 6.62
C LEU A 223 -3.30 -19.86 7.75
N PRO A 224 -4.59 -20.00 7.43
CA PRO A 224 -5.60 -20.30 8.42
C PRO A 224 -5.47 -21.75 8.90
N ARG A 225 -5.72 -21.99 10.20
CA ARG A 225 -5.72 -23.34 10.82
C ARG A 225 -6.94 -24.17 10.44
N GLY A 226 -8.04 -23.50 10.10
CA GLY A 226 -9.26 -24.12 9.62
C GLY A 226 -9.93 -23.26 8.55
N TYR A 227 -11.00 -23.79 7.97
CA TYR A 227 -11.78 -23.11 6.93
C TYR A 227 -13.28 -23.25 7.24
N HIS A 228 -14.12 -22.68 6.38
CA HIS A 228 -15.56 -22.74 6.58
C HIS A 228 -16.09 -24.19 6.44
N PRO A 229 -16.85 -24.75 7.40
CA PRO A 229 -17.31 -26.16 7.36
C PRO A 229 -18.15 -26.56 6.13
N LEU A 230 -18.72 -25.58 5.42
CA LEU A 230 -19.41 -25.84 4.15
C LEU A 230 -18.48 -26.39 3.06
N VAL A 231 -17.17 -26.17 3.17
CA VAL A 231 -16.19 -26.76 2.25
C VAL A 231 -16.24 -28.28 2.32
N ASP A 232 -16.45 -28.87 3.50
CA ASP A 232 -16.54 -30.33 3.68
C ASP A 232 -17.81 -30.95 3.07
N GLN A 233 -18.76 -30.12 2.62
CA GLN A 233 -19.94 -30.58 1.87
C GLN A 233 -19.66 -30.69 0.37
N VAL A 234 -18.49 -30.26 -0.10
CA VAL A 234 -18.07 -30.33 -1.50
C VAL A 234 -17.06 -31.48 -1.63
N PRO A 235 -17.34 -32.52 -2.43
CA PRO A 235 -16.36 -33.58 -2.69
C PRO A 235 -15.06 -33.03 -3.30
N ASP A 236 -13.90 -33.53 -2.87
CA ASP A 236 -12.58 -33.01 -3.30
C ASP A 236 -12.44 -32.92 -4.83
N HIS A 237 -12.87 -33.96 -5.55
CA HIS A 237 -12.81 -33.97 -7.02
C HIS A 237 -13.67 -32.87 -7.68
N ASP A 238 -14.75 -32.42 -7.03
CA ASP A 238 -15.57 -31.32 -7.51
C ASP A 238 -14.89 -29.97 -7.24
N ALA A 239 -14.26 -29.82 -6.07
CA ALA A 239 -13.48 -28.63 -5.73
C ALA A 239 -12.27 -28.45 -6.66
N GLU A 240 -11.51 -29.52 -6.90
CA GLU A 240 -10.38 -29.53 -7.85
C GLU A 240 -10.85 -29.18 -9.27
N ARG A 241 -11.94 -29.80 -9.74
CA ARG A 241 -12.51 -29.50 -11.05
C ARG A 241 -12.97 -28.05 -11.16
N PHE A 242 -13.57 -27.50 -10.10
CA PHE A 242 -13.97 -26.09 -10.06
C PHE A 242 -12.75 -25.17 -10.16
N LEU A 243 -11.71 -25.39 -9.34
CA LEU A 243 -10.49 -24.59 -9.38
C LEU A 243 -9.77 -24.68 -10.72
N ALA A 244 -9.69 -25.88 -11.32
CA ALA A 244 -9.12 -26.09 -12.64
C ALA A 244 -9.91 -25.33 -13.73
N SER A 245 -11.24 -25.35 -13.67
CA SER A 245 -12.11 -24.60 -14.59
C SER A 245 -11.90 -23.08 -14.48
N VAL A 246 -11.77 -22.56 -13.25
CA VAL A 246 -11.46 -21.15 -13.01
C VAL A 246 -10.09 -20.80 -13.61
N ALA A 247 -9.07 -21.61 -13.34
CA ALA A 247 -7.72 -21.40 -13.87
C ALA A 247 -7.69 -21.43 -15.41
N GLN A 248 -8.37 -22.39 -16.02
CA GLN A 248 -8.48 -22.50 -17.48
C GLN A 248 -9.20 -21.28 -18.08
N THR A 249 -10.29 -20.83 -17.47
CA THR A 249 -11.04 -19.66 -17.93
C THR A 249 -10.18 -18.41 -17.88
N ILE A 250 -9.45 -18.19 -16.77
CA ILE A 250 -8.50 -17.08 -16.65
C ILE A 250 -7.40 -17.19 -17.71
N GLY A 251 -6.84 -18.38 -17.94
CA GLY A 251 -5.84 -18.64 -18.97
C GLY A 251 -6.31 -18.26 -20.36
N HIS A 252 -7.48 -18.75 -20.79
CA HIS A 252 -8.06 -18.39 -22.09
C HIS A 252 -8.29 -16.89 -22.25
N CYS A 253 -8.73 -16.20 -21.18
CA CYS A 253 -8.88 -14.75 -21.21
C CYS A 253 -7.54 -14.03 -21.38
N VAL A 254 -6.49 -14.48 -20.70
CA VAL A 254 -5.14 -13.90 -20.82
C VAL A 254 -4.55 -14.14 -22.22
N ASP A 255 -4.73 -15.33 -22.79
CA ASP A 255 -4.18 -15.70 -24.10
C ASP A 255 -4.65 -14.79 -25.25
N VAL A 256 -5.85 -14.22 -25.13
CA VAL A 256 -6.43 -13.32 -26.15
C VAL A 256 -6.18 -11.84 -25.86
N MET A 257 -5.61 -11.50 -24.71
CA MET A 257 -5.31 -10.10 -24.37
C MET A 257 -4.05 -9.61 -25.10
N PRO A 258 -4.02 -8.36 -25.60
CA PRO A 258 -2.79 -7.78 -26.08
C PRO A 258 -1.80 -7.62 -24.93
N THR A 259 -0.51 -7.63 -25.25
CA THR A 259 0.51 -7.22 -24.27
C THR A 259 0.29 -5.76 -23.86
N HIS A 260 0.78 -5.40 -22.68
CA HIS A 260 0.63 -4.03 -22.16
C HIS A 260 1.17 -2.97 -23.14
N GLN A 261 2.31 -3.23 -23.78
CA GLN A 261 2.89 -2.35 -24.79
C GLN A 261 2.00 -2.21 -26.04
N GLN A 262 1.50 -3.33 -26.56
CA GLN A 262 0.59 -3.31 -27.73
C GLN A 262 -0.68 -2.50 -27.44
N PHE A 263 -1.22 -2.59 -26.22
CA PHE A 263 -2.38 -1.79 -25.82
C PHE A 263 -2.04 -0.29 -25.75
N ILE A 264 -0.91 0.08 -25.13
CA ILE A 264 -0.46 1.48 -25.04
C ILE A 264 -0.29 2.09 -26.43
N ASP A 265 0.43 1.40 -27.32
CA ASP A 265 0.69 1.89 -28.69
C ASP A 265 -0.60 2.15 -29.47
N ARG A 266 -1.65 1.37 -29.22
CA ARG A 266 -2.95 1.51 -29.87
C ARG A 266 -3.83 2.59 -29.26
N TYR A 267 -3.84 2.73 -27.93
CA TYR A 267 -4.91 3.45 -27.22
C TYR A 267 -4.46 4.78 -26.61
N CYS A 268 -3.26 4.84 -26.01
CA CYS A 268 -2.88 5.96 -25.15
C CYS A 268 -1.39 6.31 -25.22
N LYS A 269 -0.76 6.10 -26.38
CA LYS A 269 0.63 6.43 -26.61
C LYS A 269 0.90 7.91 -26.31
N ALA A 270 1.77 8.16 -25.36
CA ALA A 270 2.22 9.50 -25.00
C ALA A 270 3.11 10.05 -26.12
N ALA A 271 3.00 11.37 -26.33
CA ALA A 271 3.92 12.07 -27.22
C ALA A 271 5.34 11.99 -26.64
N ALA A 272 6.33 11.85 -27.54
CA ALA A 272 7.75 11.82 -27.20
C ALA A 272 8.23 13.12 -26.57
#